data_AF-A0A317NHS3-F1
#
_entry.id   AF-A0A317NHS3-F1
#
_cell.length_a   1.000
_cell.length_b   1.000
_cell.length_c   1.000
_cell.angle_alpha   90.00
_cell.angle_beta   90.00
_cell.angle_gamma   90.00
#
_symmetry.space_group_name_H-M   'P 1'
#
loop_
_entity.id
_entity.type
_entity.pdbx_description
1 polymer ?
#
loop_
_entity_poly.entity_id
_entity_poly.type
_entity_poly.pdbx_seq_one_letter_code
_entity_poly.pdbx_strand_id
1 'polypeptide(L)'
;MTKTPTLLLLAALLSPSLALAATLELPADARLEVQVIDSITLDQDEPRLDDILLRPVANDQGSYELPSHCIMVGDARLEGERVRITTKAVTCIATDGDDSEIYSGEMSAAAYDADGSFGIAACDSGRCALTPEHAFELRLASELAIEEQENPSEKINIQRRQAEGAGVANPIPAERPDPDQ
;
A
#
# COMPACT_ATOMS: atom_id res chain seq x y z
N MET A 1 -34.12 -64.12 4.66
CA MET A 1 -33.39 -63.48 5.78
C MET A 1 -32.30 -62.61 5.18
N THR A 2 -32.34 -61.31 5.51
CA THR A 2 -31.24 -60.34 5.72
C THR A 2 -30.17 -60.15 4.63
N LYS A 3 -29.73 -58.93 4.27
CA LYS A 3 -30.19 -57.55 4.43
C LYS A 3 -29.22 -56.71 3.58
N THR A 4 -29.71 -55.81 2.74
CA THR A 4 -28.93 -54.77 2.06
C THR A 4 -28.26 -53.85 3.09
N PRO A 5 -27.11 -53.25 2.76
CA PRO A 5 -26.92 -51.85 3.12
C PRO A 5 -26.52 -51.03 1.90
N THR A 6 -27.42 -50.11 1.56
CA THR A 6 -27.20 -48.89 0.79
C THR A 6 -26.15 -48.05 1.52
N LEU A 7 -24.98 -47.85 0.91
CA LEU A 7 -24.00 -46.85 1.36
C LEU A 7 -24.05 -45.67 0.39
N LEU A 8 -24.96 -44.74 0.70
CA LEU A 8 -24.85 -43.34 0.33
C LEU A 8 -23.64 -42.77 1.07
N LEU A 9 -22.56 -42.43 0.36
CA LEU A 9 -21.60 -41.43 0.84
C LEU A 9 -21.76 -40.16 0.00
N LEU A 10 -22.50 -39.25 0.61
CA LEU A 10 -22.38 -37.80 0.43
C LEU A 10 -20.97 -37.34 0.80
N ALA A 11 -20.59 -36.22 0.16
CA ALA A 11 -19.65 -35.21 0.65
C ALA A 11 -18.14 -35.53 0.57
N ALA A 12 -17.54 -35.01 -0.48
CA ALA A 12 -16.43 -34.07 -0.31
C ALA A 12 -16.36 -33.18 -1.56
N LEU A 13 -17.09 -32.06 -1.54
CA LEU A 13 -16.71 -30.90 -2.34
C LEU A 13 -15.36 -30.44 -1.78
N LEU A 14 -14.26 -30.94 -2.34
CA LEU A 14 -12.97 -30.28 -2.21
C LEU A 14 -13.04 -29.00 -3.02
N SER A 15 -13.62 -27.97 -2.40
CA SER A 15 -13.41 -26.61 -2.86
C SER A 15 -11.91 -26.34 -2.72
N PRO A 16 -11.18 -26.00 -3.80
CA PRO A 16 -9.84 -25.50 -3.64
C PRO A 16 -9.97 -24.19 -2.86
N SER A 17 -9.35 -24.14 -1.69
CA SER A 17 -9.09 -22.88 -0.99
C SER A 17 -8.31 -22.01 -1.98
N LEU A 18 -8.96 -20.99 -2.52
CA LEU A 18 -8.30 -19.94 -3.27
C LEU A 18 -7.34 -19.27 -2.28
N ALA A 19 -6.06 -19.64 -2.34
CA ALA A 19 -5.01 -18.78 -1.81
C ALA A 19 -5.18 -17.44 -2.51
N LEU A 20 -5.57 -16.41 -1.77
CA LEU A 20 -5.45 -15.02 -2.22
C LEU A 20 -3.97 -14.84 -2.59
N ALA A 21 -3.72 -14.39 -3.80
CA ALA A 21 -2.36 -14.26 -4.31
C ALA A 21 -1.57 -13.32 -3.38
N ALA A 22 -0.43 -13.77 -2.86
CA ALA A 22 0.50 -13.00 -2.03
C ALA A 22 1.20 -11.85 -2.79
N THR A 23 0.66 -11.49 -3.95
CA THR A 23 1.24 -10.55 -4.91
C THR A 23 0.12 -9.89 -5.69
N LEU A 24 0.15 -8.56 -5.74
CA LEU A 24 -0.70 -7.76 -6.62
C LEU A 24 0.09 -7.42 -7.88
N GLU A 25 -0.42 -7.82 -9.05
CA GLU A 25 0.21 -7.55 -10.34
C GLU A 25 -0.66 -6.59 -11.17
N LEU A 26 -0.04 -5.55 -11.71
CA LEU A 26 -0.65 -4.64 -12.67
C LEU A 26 0.13 -4.67 -13.99
N PRO A 27 -0.56 -4.69 -15.14
CA PRO A 27 0.11 -4.72 -16.44
C PRO A 27 0.81 -3.38 -16.71
N ALA A 28 1.76 -3.40 -17.64
CA ALA A 28 2.24 -2.16 -18.26
C ALA A 28 1.06 -1.36 -18.85
N ASP A 29 1.23 -0.04 -18.92
CA ASP A 29 0.18 0.91 -19.32
C ASP A 29 -1.06 0.97 -18.41
N ALA A 30 -1.06 0.29 -17.25
CA ALA A 30 -2.10 0.49 -16.25
C ALA A 30 -2.15 1.96 -15.83
N ARG A 31 -3.38 2.48 -15.73
CA ARG A 31 -3.69 3.88 -15.41
C ARG A 31 -4.26 3.94 -14.02
N LEU A 32 -3.57 4.67 -13.14
CA LEU A 32 -3.90 4.81 -11.73
C LEU A 32 -4.19 6.28 -11.46
N GLU A 33 -5.30 6.56 -10.81
CA GLU A 33 -5.62 7.92 -10.42
C GLU A 33 -5.04 8.22 -9.03
N VAL A 34 -4.32 9.33 -8.91
CA VAL A 34 -3.58 9.67 -7.69
C VAL A 34 -3.65 11.15 -7.36
N GLN A 35 -3.29 11.48 -6.13
CA GLN A 35 -3.10 12.84 -5.64
C GLN A 35 -1.78 12.94 -4.86
N VAL A 36 -1.21 14.15 -4.78
CA VAL A 36 -0.17 14.43 -3.80
C VAL A 36 -0.75 14.39 -2.38
N ILE A 37 0.03 13.92 -1.41
CA ILE A 37 -0.39 13.92 0.00
C ILE A 37 -0.21 15.31 0.60
N ASP A 38 0.93 15.94 0.34
CA ASP A 38 1.25 17.29 0.75
C ASP A 38 1.30 18.22 -0.46
N SER A 39 0.96 19.50 -0.25
CA SER A 39 1.08 20.49 -1.31
C SER A 39 2.55 20.67 -1.71
N ILE A 40 2.84 20.61 -2.99
CA ILE A 40 4.19 20.86 -3.52
C ILE A 40 4.20 22.13 -4.37
N THR A 41 5.30 22.87 -4.30
CA THR A 41 5.55 24.07 -5.11
C THR A 41 6.87 23.91 -5.83
N LEU A 42 6.89 24.21 -7.12
CA LEU A 42 8.10 24.26 -7.94
C LEU A 42 8.16 25.60 -8.67
N ASP A 43 9.36 26.15 -8.79
CA ASP A 43 9.65 27.35 -9.57
C ASP A 43 11.08 27.28 -10.14
N GLN A 44 11.61 28.40 -10.64
CA GLN A 44 12.94 28.42 -11.24
C GLN A 44 14.07 28.34 -10.19
N ASP A 45 13.81 28.72 -8.95
CA ASP A 45 14.77 28.64 -7.85
C ASP A 45 14.77 27.22 -7.26
N GLU A 46 13.59 26.59 -7.17
CA GLU A 46 13.40 25.21 -6.73
C GLU A 46 12.67 24.38 -7.82
N PRO A 47 13.37 23.98 -8.90
CA PRO A 47 12.75 23.32 -10.04
C PRO A 47 12.56 21.81 -9.85
N ARG A 48 12.95 21.24 -8.70
CA ARG A 48 12.89 19.81 -8.44
C ARG A 48 12.60 19.53 -6.97
N LEU A 49 11.73 18.57 -6.72
CA LEU A 49 11.49 17.97 -5.42
C LEU A 49 11.62 16.45 -5.55
N ASP A 50 12.39 15.85 -4.66
CA ASP A 50 12.57 14.41 -4.58
C ASP A 50 11.73 13.85 -3.42
N ASP A 51 11.40 12.56 -3.49
CA ASP A 51 10.68 11.85 -2.43
C ASP A 51 9.30 12.42 -2.09
N ILE A 52 8.60 12.96 -3.10
CA ILE A 52 7.20 13.37 -2.94
C ILE A 52 6.31 12.15 -2.70
N LEU A 53 5.28 12.33 -1.88
CA LEU A 53 4.35 11.27 -1.51
C LEU A 53 3.03 11.43 -2.26
N LEU A 54 2.57 10.33 -2.84
CA LEU A 54 1.31 10.26 -3.56
C LEU A 54 0.41 9.19 -2.92
N ARG A 55 -0.91 9.40 -3.01
CA ARG A 55 -1.91 8.41 -2.61
C ARG A 55 -2.84 8.09 -3.80
N PRO A 56 -3.35 6.86 -3.91
CA PRO A 56 -4.40 6.57 -4.87
C PRO A 56 -5.69 7.30 -4.50
N VAL A 57 -6.52 7.55 -5.50
CA VAL A 57 -7.89 8.02 -5.33
C VAL A 57 -8.86 7.08 -6.02
N ALA A 58 -10.02 6.91 -5.39
CA ALA A 58 -11.10 6.06 -5.90
C ALA A 58 -12.18 6.96 -6.52
N ASN A 59 -12.05 7.25 -7.81
CA ASN A 59 -12.93 8.18 -8.52
C ASN A 59 -13.19 7.79 -9.99
N ASP A 60 -13.14 6.47 -10.27
CA ASP A 60 -13.60 5.84 -11.52
C ASP A 60 -12.88 6.27 -12.83
N GLN A 61 -11.84 7.12 -12.81
CA GLN A 61 -11.09 7.48 -14.04
C GLN A 61 -9.91 6.54 -14.32
N GLY A 62 -9.37 5.89 -13.28
CA GLY A 62 -8.32 4.89 -13.40
C GLY A 62 -8.80 3.62 -14.12
N SER A 63 -7.91 2.94 -14.83
CA SER A 63 -8.23 1.61 -15.38
C SER A 63 -8.04 0.50 -14.34
N TYR A 64 -7.32 0.79 -13.26
CA TYR A 64 -7.08 -0.10 -12.13
C TYR A 64 -7.16 0.70 -10.82
N GLU A 65 -7.57 0.03 -9.76
CA GLU A 65 -7.60 0.60 -8.41
C GLU A 65 -6.53 -0.08 -7.56
N LEU A 66 -5.76 0.74 -6.85
CA LEU A 66 -4.91 0.27 -5.77
C LEU A 66 -5.71 0.29 -4.46
N PRO A 67 -5.34 -0.56 -3.48
CA PRO A 67 -5.89 -0.47 -2.13
C PRO A 67 -5.84 0.97 -1.57
N SER A 68 -6.83 1.33 -0.75
CA SER A 68 -6.94 2.68 -0.19
C SER A 68 -5.76 3.10 0.68
N HIS A 69 -5.03 2.13 1.23
CA HIS A 69 -3.85 2.34 2.06
C HIS A 69 -2.55 2.11 1.30
N CYS A 70 -2.44 2.66 0.10
CA CYS A 70 -1.19 2.71 -0.66
C CYS A 70 -0.56 4.10 -0.63
N ILE A 71 0.76 4.13 -0.53
CA ILE A 71 1.59 5.32 -0.67
C ILE A 71 2.60 5.05 -1.77
N MET A 72 2.71 5.96 -2.72
CA MET A 72 3.73 5.93 -3.75
C MET A 72 4.74 7.03 -3.48
N VAL A 73 6.01 6.73 -3.75
CA VAL A 73 7.09 7.71 -3.65
C VAL A 73 7.54 8.03 -5.07
N GLY A 74 7.74 9.31 -5.34
CA GLY A 74 8.19 9.80 -6.63
C GLY A 74 9.01 11.07 -6.53
N ASP A 75 9.38 11.59 -7.69
CA ASP A 75 10.10 12.85 -7.83
C ASP A 75 9.31 13.76 -8.76
N ALA A 76 9.30 15.06 -8.48
CA ALA A 76 8.68 16.09 -9.28
C ALA A 76 9.73 17.05 -9.84
N ARG A 77 9.56 17.45 -11.10
CA ARG A 77 10.43 18.42 -11.77
C ARG A 77 9.62 19.38 -12.61
N LEU A 78 10.02 20.65 -12.58
CA LEU A 78 9.54 21.66 -13.51
C LEU A 78 10.21 21.47 -14.87
N GLU A 79 9.40 21.31 -15.92
CA GLU A 79 9.89 21.32 -17.30
C GLU A 79 8.99 22.17 -18.19
N GLY A 80 9.48 23.38 -18.51
CA GLY A 80 8.67 24.40 -19.16
C GLY A 80 7.57 24.89 -18.23
N GLU A 81 6.32 24.83 -18.67
CA GLU A 81 5.12 25.22 -17.90
C GLU A 81 4.37 24.01 -17.33
N ARG A 82 5.06 22.87 -17.17
CA ARG A 82 4.46 21.64 -16.65
C ARG A 82 5.30 21.01 -15.56
N VAL A 83 4.61 20.39 -14.60
CA VAL A 83 5.25 19.58 -13.56
C VAL A 83 5.29 18.13 -14.04
N ARG A 84 6.49 17.59 -14.26
CA ARG A 84 6.69 16.17 -14.54
C ARG A 84 6.86 15.43 -13.25
N ILE A 85 6.09 14.36 -13.07
CA ILE A 85 6.19 13.48 -11.91
C ILE A 85 6.49 12.07 -12.41
N THR A 86 7.46 11.42 -11.76
CA THR A 86 7.76 10.01 -11.95
C THR A 86 7.76 9.30 -10.62
N THR A 87 7.24 8.09 -10.56
CA THR A 87 7.31 7.25 -9.36
C THR A 87 8.53 6.34 -9.39
N LYS A 88 8.90 5.85 -8.21
CA LYS A 88 9.96 4.84 -8.03
C LYS A 88 9.52 3.64 -7.22
N ALA A 89 8.62 3.83 -6.26
CA ALA A 89 8.18 2.74 -5.40
C ALA A 89 6.73 2.94 -4.93
N VAL A 90 6.11 1.85 -4.52
CA VAL A 90 4.78 1.81 -3.89
C VAL A 90 4.82 0.89 -2.67
N THR A 91 4.12 1.29 -1.62
CA THR A 91 3.86 0.47 -0.44
C THR A 91 2.39 0.54 -0.10
N CYS A 92 1.76 -0.62 0.08
CA CYS A 92 0.36 -0.78 0.42
C CYS A 92 0.23 -1.53 1.75
N ILE A 93 -0.79 -1.20 2.53
CA ILE A 93 -1.14 -1.92 3.75
C ILE A 93 -2.50 -2.58 3.54
N ALA A 94 -2.56 -3.90 3.55
CA ALA A 94 -3.83 -4.61 3.63
C ALA A 94 -4.31 -4.61 5.09
N THR A 95 -5.58 -4.28 5.28
CA THR A 95 -6.21 -4.22 6.62
C THR A 95 -7.31 -5.27 6.78
N ASP A 96 -7.35 -6.25 5.88
CA ASP A 96 -8.35 -7.32 5.90
C ASP A 96 -8.00 -8.36 6.97
N GLY A 97 -8.53 -8.21 8.18
CA GLY A 97 -8.37 -9.17 9.28
C GLY A 97 -7.80 -8.58 10.57
N ASP A 98 -7.32 -9.46 11.46
CA ASP A 98 -6.71 -9.08 12.75
C ASP A 98 -5.23 -8.67 12.60
N ASP A 99 -4.60 -8.99 11.48
CA ASP A 99 -3.20 -8.69 11.16
C ASP A 99 -3.12 -7.74 9.95
N SER A 100 -2.16 -6.82 9.96
CA SER A 100 -1.89 -5.92 8.84
C SER A 100 -0.74 -6.47 8.00
N GLU A 101 -0.98 -6.72 6.73
CA GLU A 101 0.05 -7.17 5.79
C GLU A 101 0.60 -5.97 5.03
N ILE A 102 1.92 -5.91 4.86
CA ILE A 102 2.59 -4.84 4.14
C ILE A 102 2.99 -5.39 2.78
N TYR A 103 2.63 -4.69 1.72
CA TYR A 103 2.96 -5.03 0.34
C TYR A 103 3.82 -3.92 -0.25
N SER A 104 4.96 -4.24 -0.86
CA SER A 104 5.82 -3.23 -1.49
C SER A 104 6.32 -3.68 -2.86
N GLY A 105 6.59 -2.73 -3.74
CA GLY A 105 7.13 -2.97 -5.07
C GLY A 105 7.80 -1.74 -5.67
N GLU A 106 8.70 -1.99 -6.61
CA GLU A 106 9.30 -0.94 -7.45
C GLU A 106 8.28 -0.53 -8.52
N MET A 107 8.09 0.78 -8.69
CA MET A 107 7.04 1.32 -9.56
C MET A 107 7.62 2.34 -10.53
N SER A 108 7.69 1.97 -11.81
CA SER A 108 8.03 2.89 -12.90
C SER A 108 6.76 3.45 -13.52
N ALA A 109 6.37 4.66 -13.13
CA ALA A 109 5.20 5.34 -13.66
C ALA A 109 5.49 6.82 -13.92
N ALA A 110 4.70 7.44 -14.79
CA ALA A 110 4.80 8.86 -15.08
C ALA A 110 3.42 9.52 -15.08
N ALA A 111 3.37 10.79 -14.67
CA ALA A 111 2.13 11.53 -14.54
C ALA A 111 1.65 12.15 -15.86
N TYR A 112 0.33 12.08 -16.06
CA TYR A 112 -0.42 12.66 -17.16
C TYR A 112 -1.58 13.46 -16.61
N ASP A 113 -1.83 14.60 -17.25
CA ASP A 113 -2.93 15.50 -16.91
C ASP A 113 -4.26 14.97 -17.47
N ALA A 114 -5.38 15.57 -17.07
CA ALA A 114 -6.72 15.12 -17.45
C ALA A 114 -7.00 15.19 -18.96
N ASP A 115 -6.24 16.01 -19.69
CA ASP A 115 -6.27 16.10 -21.16
C ASP A 115 -5.42 15.01 -21.85
N GLY A 116 -4.76 14.15 -21.07
CA GLY A 116 -3.84 13.10 -21.55
C GLY A 116 -2.44 13.61 -21.89
N SER A 117 -2.13 14.89 -21.64
CA SER A 117 -0.80 15.45 -21.86
C SER A 117 0.19 14.95 -20.81
N PHE A 118 1.44 14.75 -21.22
CA PHE A 118 2.52 14.36 -20.31
C PHE A 118 2.91 15.51 -19.36
N GLY A 119 2.98 15.23 -18.06
CA GLY A 119 3.17 16.23 -17.00
C GLY A 119 1.90 17.02 -16.72
N ILE A 120 1.86 17.75 -15.61
CA ILE A 120 0.65 18.41 -15.09
C ILE A 120 0.68 19.93 -15.33
N ALA A 121 -0.41 20.50 -15.83
CA ALA A 121 -0.58 21.93 -16.06
C ALA A 121 -0.98 22.68 -14.77
N ALA A 122 -0.04 22.80 -13.83
CA ALA A 122 -0.29 23.41 -12.52
C ALA A 122 0.41 24.78 -12.32
N CYS A 123 0.97 25.34 -13.39
CA CYS A 123 1.79 26.54 -13.34
C CYS A 123 0.97 27.81 -13.57
N ASP A 124 1.13 28.78 -12.68
CA ASP A 124 0.65 30.16 -12.85
C ASP A 124 1.84 31.12 -12.69
N SER A 125 2.06 31.93 -13.72
CA SER A 125 3.06 33.01 -13.70
C SER A 125 4.47 32.53 -13.30
N GLY A 126 4.86 31.32 -13.72
CA GLY A 126 6.17 30.70 -13.45
C GLY A 126 6.29 29.96 -12.12
N ARG A 127 5.22 29.91 -11.33
CA ARG A 127 5.15 29.13 -10.09
C ARG A 127 4.11 28.03 -10.23
N CYS A 128 4.52 26.79 -9.97
CA CYS A 128 3.66 25.63 -10.13
C CYS A 128 3.30 25.05 -8.78
N ALA A 129 2.00 24.90 -8.51
CA ALA A 129 1.50 24.41 -7.24
C ALA A 129 0.55 23.24 -7.46
N LEU A 130 0.88 22.08 -6.89
CA LEU A 130 0.01 20.92 -6.85
C LEU A 130 -0.49 20.75 -5.42
N THR A 131 -1.81 20.71 -5.25
CA THR A 131 -2.46 20.53 -3.94
C THR A 131 -3.11 19.16 -3.85
N PRO A 132 -3.40 18.64 -2.64
CA PRO A 132 -4.03 17.33 -2.46
C PRO A 132 -5.41 17.17 -3.11
N GLU A 133 -6.04 18.25 -3.55
CA GLU A 133 -7.33 18.26 -4.24
C GLU A 133 -7.20 18.00 -5.74
N HIS A 134 -5.98 18.13 -6.28
CA HIS A 134 -5.71 17.94 -7.71
C HIS A 134 -5.37 16.48 -7.99
N ALA A 135 -6.34 15.74 -8.53
CA ALA A 135 -6.13 14.38 -9.02
C ALA A 135 -5.52 14.38 -10.43
N PHE A 136 -4.66 13.41 -10.70
CA PHE A 136 -4.04 13.19 -12.01
C PHE A 136 -3.78 11.69 -12.25
N GLU A 137 -3.53 11.33 -13.51
CA GLU A 137 -3.29 9.94 -13.93
C GLU A 137 -1.79 9.61 -13.82
N LEU A 138 -1.43 8.53 -13.16
CA LEU A 138 -0.16 7.84 -13.36
C LEU A 138 -0.35 6.72 -14.38
N ARG A 139 0.56 6.65 -15.35
CA ARG A 139 0.65 5.52 -16.28
C ARG A 139 1.91 4.71 -16.02
N LEU A 140 1.73 3.41 -15.80
CA LEU A 140 2.84 2.48 -15.64
C LEU A 140 3.63 2.34 -16.94
N ALA A 141 4.94 2.52 -16.87
CA ALA A 141 5.86 2.29 -17.98
C ALA A 141 6.26 0.82 -18.14
N SER A 142 6.10 0.03 -17.07
CA SER A 142 6.36 -1.40 -17.03
C SER A 142 5.32 -2.09 -16.14
N GLU A 143 5.26 -3.41 -16.21
CA GLU A 143 4.49 -4.20 -15.24
C GLU A 143 4.94 -3.88 -13.81
N LEU A 144 3.99 -3.88 -12.89
CA LEU A 144 4.20 -3.68 -11.46
C LEU A 144 3.83 -4.97 -10.73
N ALA A 145 4.77 -5.50 -9.96
CA ALA A 145 4.52 -6.54 -8.98
C ALA A 145 4.71 -5.96 -7.58
N ILE A 146 3.70 -6.08 -6.73
CA ILE A 146 3.75 -5.68 -5.33
C ILE A 146 3.71 -6.95 -4.49
N GLU A 147 4.79 -7.23 -3.77
CA GLU A 147 4.96 -8.47 -3.02
C GLU A 147 4.74 -8.23 -1.53
N GLU A 148 4.18 -9.22 -0.83
CA GLU A 148 4.09 -9.22 0.63
C GLU A 148 5.49 -9.12 1.26
N GLN A 149 5.61 -8.28 2.28
CA GLN A 149 6.83 -8.00 3.02
C GLN A 149 6.73 -8.61 4.42
N GLU A 150 7.86 -9.07 4.97
CA GLU A 150 7.91 -9.56 6.36
C GLU A 150 7.43 -8.46 7.32
N ASN A 151 6.36 -8.72 8.09
CA ASN A 151 5.87 -7.79 9.10
C ASN A 151 6.65 -7.96 10.43
N PRO A 152 7.49 -6.99 10.83
CA PRO A 152 8.27 -7.12 12.07
C PRO A 152 7.39 -7.13 13.32
N SER A 153 6.22 -6.48 13.27
CA SER A 153 5.26 -6.44 14.38
C SER A 153 4.62 -7.80 14.60
N GLU A 154 4.30 -8.53 13.54
CA GLU A 154 3.76 -9.88 13.62
C GLU A 154 4.78 -10.82 14.30
N LYS A 155 6.06 -10.73 13.89
CA LYS A 155 7.15 -11.48 14.51
C LYS A 155 7.29 -11.22 16.00
N ILE A 156 7.20 -9.95 16.43
CA ILE A 156 7.24 -9.57 17.85
C ILE A 156 6.00 -10.11 18.59
N ASN A 157 4.82 -10.04 17.97
CA ASN A 157 3.58 -10.57 18.57
C ASN A 157 3.61 -12.10 18.70
N ILE A 158 4.19 -12.82 17.74
CA ILE A 158 4.45 -14.27 17.85
C ILE A 158 5.41 -14.55 19.00
N GLN A 159 6.52 -13.80 19.10
CA GLN A 159 7.48 -13.95 20.20
C GLN A 159 6.84 -13.71 21.57
N ARG A 160 5.95 -12.71 21.70
CA ARG A 160 5.19 -12.46 22.92
C ARG A 160 4.25 -13.61 23.27
N ARG A 161 3.48 -14.12 22.29
CA ARG A 161 2.61 -15.30 22.49
C ARG A 161 3.41 -16.53 22.93
N GLN A 162 4.60 -16.74 22.37
CA GLN A 162 5.49 -17.84 22.74
C GLN A 162 6.11 -17.66 24.13
N ALA A 163 6.51 -16.43 24.49
CA ALA A 163 7.06 -16.10 25.80
C ALA A 163 6.00 -16.18 26.92
N GLU A 164 4.76 -15.81 26.63
CA GLU A 164 3.62 -15.92 27.55
C GLU A 164 3.05 -17.36 27.63
N GLY A 165 3.36 -18.23 26.66
CA GLY A 165 2.99 -19.65 26.64
C GLY A 165 3.82 -20.54 27.59
N ALA A 166 5.01 -20.09 27.99
CA ALA A 166 5.74 -20.65 29.11
C ALA A 166 5.42 -19.79 30.33
N GLY A 167 4.35 -20.10 31.05
CA GLY A 167 3.94 -19.38 32.25
C GLY A 167 5.04 -19.36 33.32
N VAL A 168 5.99 -18.45 33.20
CA VAL A 168 6.81 -17.99 34.30
C VAL A 168 5.98 -16.89 34.93
N ALA A 169 5.21 -17.26 35.95
CA ALA A 169 4.62 -16.28 36.84
C ALA A 169 5.74 -15.32 37.23
N ASN A 170 5.63 -14.04 36.84
CA ASN A 170 6.46 -13.01 37.44
C ASN A 170 6.27 -13.15 38.95
N PRO A 171 7.30 -13.52 39.72
CA PRO A 171 7.14 -13.62 41.16
C PRO A 171 6.72 -12.25 41.63
N ILE A 172 5.52 -12.15 42.22
CA ILE A 172 5.19 -10.98 43.02
C ILE A 172 6.25 -10.96 44.12
N PRO A 173 7.08 -9.91 44.25
CA PRO A 173 8.05 -9.82 45.33
C PRO A 173 7.30 -10.02 46.64
N ALA A 174 7.61 -11.11 47.35
CA ALA A 174 7.21 -11.23 48.73
C ALA A 174 7.94 -10.13 49.50
N GLU A 175 7.20 -9.46 50.38
CA GLU A 175 7.65 -8.42 51.32
C GLU A 175 7.96 -7.05 50.69
N ARG A 176 6.95 -6.17 50.68
CA ARG A 176 7.21 -4.77 51.03
C ARG A 176 7.67 -4.75 52.49
N PRO A 177 8.77 -4.07 52.82
CA PRO A 177 9.07 -3.75 54.21
C PRO A 177 7.87 -2.98 54.80
N ASP A 178 7.43 -3.40 55.97
CA ASP A 178 6.48 -2.65 56.79
C ASP A 178 7.04 -1.23 57.02
N PRO A 179 6.32 -0.15 56.67
CA PRO A 179 6.81 1.21 56.86
C PRO A 179 6.92 1.63 58.35
N ASP A 180 6.53 0.77 59.30
CA ASP A 180 6.59 1.04 60.73
C ASP A 180 7.73 0.28 61.48
N GLN A 181 8.84 -0.03 60.81
CA GLN A 181 10.11 -0.48 61.43
C GLN A 181 11.28 0.46 61.12
#